data_AF-A0A0Q8L3Z2-F1
#
_entry.id   AF-A0A0Q8L3Z2-F1
#
_cell.length_a   1.000
_cell.length_b   1.000
_cell.length_c   1.000
_cell.angle_alpha   90.00
_cell.angle_beta   90.00
_cell.angle_gamma   90.00
#
_symmetry.space_group_name_H-M   'P 1'
#
loop_
_entity.id
_entity.type
_entity.pdbx_description
1 polymer ?
#
loop_
_entity_poly.entity_id
_entity_poly.type
_entity_poly.pdbx_seq_one_letter_code
_entity_poly.pdbx_strand_id
1 'polypeptide(L)' 'MDDTKGGANHTSVEIVEAMGEWFVRVVGNGEELTRSFDLESVALAFAEGQRIRLGLKDFKRI' A
#
# COMPACT_ATOMS: atom_id res chain seq x y z
N MET A 1 30.08 -12.42 -5.49
CA MET A 1 28.95 -12.53 -4.55
C MET A 1 28.38 -11.15 -4.48
N ASP A 2 27.59 -10.87 -5.49
CA ASP A 2 27.14 -9.55 -5.85
C ASP A 2 25.81 -9.35 -5.16
N ASP A 3 25.86 -9.21 -3.83
CA ASP A 3 24.70 -8.84 -3.02
C ASP A 3 24.49 -7.32 -3.11
N THR A 4 24.40 -6.82 -4.34
CA THR A 4 23.76 -5.54 -4.62
C THR A 4 22.25 -5.78 -4.48
N LYS A 5 21.77 -6.01 -3.26
CA LYS A 5 20.35 -5.84 -2.95
C LYS A 5 20.11 -4.33 -2.84
N GLY A 6 20.18 -3.67 -4.00
CA GLY A 6 19.56 -2.37 -4.19
C GLY A 6 18.09 -2.56 -3.88
N GLY A 7 17.70 -2.27 -2.64
CA GLY A 7 16.30 -2.11 -2.29
C GLY A 7 15.82 -0.87 -3.02
N ALA A 8 15.47 -1.01 -4.29
CA ALA A 8 14.68 -0.02 -4.99
C ALA A 8 13.49 0.27 -4.06
N ASN A 9 13.44 1.48 -3.52
CA ASN A 9 12.34 2.02 -2.71
C ASN A 9 11.06 1.96 -3.57
N HIS A 10 10.47 0.77 -3.69
CA HIS A 10 9.27 0.56 -4.46
C HIS A 10 8.13 1.09 -3.61
N THR A 11 7.70 2.30 -3.91
CA THR A 11 6.50 2.87 -3.30
C THR A 11 5.29 2.19 -3.92
N SER A 12 4.47 1.54 -3.11
CA SER A 12 3.29 0.81 -3.57
C SER A 12 2.16 0.94 -2.56
N VAL A 13 0.94 0.98 -3.06
CA VAL A 13 -0.26 0.90 -2.24
C VAL A 13 -1.06 -0.29 -2.74
N GLU A 14 -1.37 -1.21 -1.83
CA GLU A 14 -2.05 -2.46 -2.09
C GLU A 14 -3.28 -2.56 -1.18
N ILE A 15 -4.43 -2.95 -1.73
CA ILE A 15 -5.65 -3.20 -0.96
C ILE A 15 -6.00 -4.68 -1.08
N VAL A 16 -6.26 -5.32 0.07
CA VAL A 16 -6.63 -6.74 0.18
C VAL A 16 -7.94 -6.85 0.96
N GLU A 17 -8.90 -7.60 0.44
CA GLU A 17 -10.10 -7.98 1.19
C GLU A 17 -9.87 -9.32 1.89
N ALA A 18 -10.03 -9.39 3.20
CA ALA A 18 -9.93 -10.64 3.95
C ALA A 18 -10.96 -10.70 5.08
N MET A 19 -11.75 -11.77 5.11
CA MET A 19 -12.76 -12.06 6.15
C MET A 19 -13.79 -10.93 6.37
N GLY A 20 -14.09 -10.14 5.33
CA GLY A 20 -15.01 -9.00 5.42
C GLY A 20 -14.36 -7.68 5.85
N GLU A 21 -13.05 -7.68 6.11
CA GLU A 21 -12.25 -6.49 6.39
C GLU A 21 -11.35 -6.14 5.20
N TRP A 22 -11.00 -4.87 5.09
CA TRP A 22 -10.16 -4.30 4.04
C TRP A 22 -8.81 -3.88 4.60
N PHE A 23 -7.75 -4.47 4.10
CA PHE A 23 -6.39 -4.22 4.52
C PHE A 23 -5.67 -3.41 3.45
N VAL A 24 -5.23 -2.20 3.80
CA VAL A 24 -4.41 -1.36 2.94
C VAL A 24 -2.96 -1.46 3.39
N ARG A 25 -2.10 -2.01 2.53
CA ARG A 25 -0.65 -2.05 2.69
C ARG A 25 -0.04 -0.92 1.89
N VAL A 26 0.83 -0.14 2.53
CA VAL A 26 1.50 1.01 1.96
C VAL A 26 2.99 0.80 2.18
N VAL A 27 3.72 0.60 1.10
CA VAL A 27 5.18 0.47 1.12
C VAL A 27 5.75 1.79 0.62
N GLY A 28 6.69 2.39 1.36
CA GLY A 28 7.36 3.60 0.90
C GLY A 28 8.54 4.00 1.76
N ASN A 29 9.60 4.48 1.10
CA ASN A 29 10.79 5.03 1.75
C ASN A 29 11.48 4.09 2.77
N GLY A 30 11.38 2.76 2.55
CA GLY A 30 11.93 1.74 3.45
C GLY A 30 10.99 1.34 4.61
N GLU A 31 9.81 1.93 4.69
CA GLU A 31 8.80 1.63 5.71
C GLU A 31 7.57 0.95 5.08
N GLU A 32 6.96 0.02 5.80
CA GLU A 32 5.70 -0.61 5.44
C GLU A 32 4.65 -0.27 6.51
N LEU A 33 3.50 0.24 6.07
CA LEU A 33 2.34 0.50 6.90
C LEU A 33 1.19 -0.37 6.42
N THR A 34 0.66 -1.23 7.29
CA THR A 34 -0.56 -1.99 7.03
C THR A 34 -1.68 -1.50 7.93
N ARG A 35 -2.86 -1.23 7.37
CA ARG A 35 -4.03 -0.78 8.12
C ARG A 35 -5.30 -1.48 7.68
N SER A 36 -6.08 -1.96 8.64
CA SER A 36 -7.39 -2.60 8.39
C SER A 36 -8.54 -1.61 8.54
N PHE A 37 -9.61 -1.86 7.80
CA PHE A 37 -10.85 -1.08 7.79
C PHE A 37 -12.04 -2.01 7.60
N ASP A 38 -13.14 -1.73 8.28
CA ASP A 38 -14.39 -2.48 8.14
C ASP A 38 -15.11 -2.15 6.80
N LEU A 39 -14.96 -0.91 6.32
CA LEU A 39 -15.64 -0.39 5.15
C LEU A 39 -14.70 -0.23 3.95
N GLU A 40 -15.12 -0.77 2.79
CA GLU A 40 -14.39 -0.65 1.51
C GLU A 40 -14.13 0.82 1.16
N SER A 41 -15.14 1.67 1.28
CA SER A 41 -15.02 3.09 0.92
C SER A 41 -13.98 3.83 1.76
N VAL A 42 -13.79 3.43 3.03
CA VAL A 42 -12.79 4.03 3.92
C VAL A 42 -11.39 3.53 3.55
N ALA A 43 -11.25 2.24 3.27
CA ALA A 43 -9.99 1.67 2.78
C ALA A 43 -9.54 2.31 1.46
N LEU A 44 -10.47 2.46 0.51
CA LEU A 44 -10.22 3.12 -0.78
C LEU A 44 -9.80 4.58 -0.59
N ALA A 45 -10.54 5.36 0.20
CA ALA A 45 -10.17 6.76 0.48
C ALA A 45 -8.79 6.88 1.13
N PHE A 46 -8.46 5.96 2.06
CA PHE A 46 -7.13 5.92 2.67
C PHE A 46 -6.05 5.57 1.64
N ALA A 47 -6.25 4.54 0.82
CA ALA A 47 -5.34 4.16 -0.25
C ALA A 47 -5.14 5.28 -1.27
N GLU A 48 -6.21 5.98 -1.66
CA GLU A 48 -6.19 7.17 -2.51
C GLU A 48 -5.32 8.28 -1.91
N GLY A 49 -5.49 8.57 -0.62
CA GLY A 49 -4.65 9.53 0.09
C GLY A 49 -3.17 9.13 0.11
N GLN A 50 -2.88 7.84 0.31
CA GLN A 50 -1.49 7.35 0.34
C GLN A 50 -0.85 7.35 -1.04
N ARG A 51 -1.56 6.97 -2.12
CA ARG A 51 -1.01 7.06 -3.48
C ARG A 51 -0.66 8.51 -3.83
N ILE A 52 -1.49 9.49 -3.46
CA ILE A 52 -1.22 10.91 -3.72
C ILE A 52 0.02 11.35 -2.95
N ARG A 53 0.12 10.97 -1.66
CA ARG A 53 1.28 11.27 -0.82
C ARG A 53 2.57 10.65 -1.35
N LEU A 54 2.50 9.47 -1.95
CA LEU A 54 3.63 8.74 -2.54
C LEU A 54 3.88 9.08 -4.02
N GLY A 55 3.07 9.94 -4.63
CA GLY A 55 3.19 10.29 -6.06
C GLY A 55 2.84 9.15 -7.02
N LEU A 56 2.05 8.17 -6.58
CA LEU A 56 1.62 7.03 -7.37
C LEU A 56 0.38 7.38 -8.19
N LYS A 57 0.38 6.99 -9.47
CA LYS A 57 -0.78 7.17 -10.37
C LYS A 57 -1.98 6.33 -9.95
N ASP A 58 -1.74 5.16 -9.40
CA ASP A 58 -2.78 4.20 -9.03
C ASP A 58 -2.32 3.28 -7.90
N PHE A 59 -3.26 2.59 -7.25
CA PHE A 59 -3.00 1.57 -6.24
C PHE A 59 -3.51 0.21 -6.73
N LYS A 60 -2.85 -0.86 -6.32
CA LYS A 60 -3.23 -2.21 -6.74
C LYS A 60 -4.26 -2.79 -5.77
N ARG A 61 -5.34 -3.35 -6.27
CA ARG A 61 -6.26 -4.19 -5.49
C ARG A 61 -5.95 -5.66 -5.80
N ILE A 62 -5.81 -6.49 -4.75
CA ILE A 62 -5.36 -7.88 -4.85
C ILE A 62 -6.36 -8.81 -4.16
#